data_AF-A0A920RSR2-F1
#
_entry.id   AF-A0A920RSR2-F1
#
_cell.length_a   1.000
_cell.length_b   1.000
_cell.length_c   1.000
_cell.angle_alpha   90.00
_cell.angle_beta   90.00
_cell.angle_gamma   90.00
#
_symmetry.space_group_name_H-M   'P 1'
#
loop_
_entity.id
_entity.type
_entity.pdbx_description
1 polymer ?
#
loop_
_entity_poly.entity_id
_entity_poly.type
_entity_poly.pdbx_seq_one_letter_code
_entity_poly.pdbx_strand_id
1 'polypeptide(L)' 'MESQTMASCTFQNYFRQYEKLSGMTGTAILNLGIYGNIGLSVLEIPPNQPMIRKIITI' A
#
# COMPACT_ATOMS: atom_id res chain seq x y z
N MET A 1 31.80 -12.74 18.70
CA MET A 1 31.41 -11.39 18.24
C MET A 1 29.92 -11.43 18.02
N GLU A 2 29.16 -10.63 18.75
CA GLU A 2 27.73 -10.46 18.46
C GLU A 2 27.56 -9.48 17.30
N SER A 3 26.55 -9.72 16.47
CA SER A 3 26.15 -8.79 15.42
C SER A 3 25.46 -7.58 16.05
N GLN A 4 25.91 -6.38 15.68
CA GLN A 4 25.29 -5.11 16.10
C GLN A 4 24.60 -4.43 14.91
N THR A 5 23.43 -3.87 15.13
CA THR A 5 22.70 -3.09 14.10
C THR A 5 23.41 -1.76 13.87
N MET A 6 23.88 -1.54 12.64
CA MET A 6 24.61 -0.33 12.26
C MET A 6 23.70 0.83 11.83
N ALA A 7 22.52 0.52 11.30
CA ALA A 7 21.53 1.50 10.86
C ALA A 7 20.12 0.90 10.93
N SER A 8 19.12 1.75 11.15
CA SER A 8 17.72 1.36 11.16
C SER A 8 16.84 2.45 10.54
N CYS A 9 15.77 2.03 9.88
CA CYS A 9 14.74 2.91 9.36
C CYS A 9 13.41 2.15 9.33
N THR A 10 12.30 2.86 9.57
CA THR A 10 10.97 2.30 9.35
C THR A 10 10.57 2.48 7.89
N PHE A 11 9.74 1.58 7.35
CA PHE A 11 9.25 1.71 5.98
C PHE A 11 8.52 3.05 5.75
N GLN A 12 7.76 3.53 6.74
CA GLN A 12 7.05 4.80 6.65
C GLN A 12 8.02 5.97 6.46
N ASN A 13 9.13 6.02 7.21
CA ASN A 13 10.11 7.09 7.09
C ASN A 13 10.97 6.95 5.82
N TYR A 14 11.24 5.72 5.40
CA TYR A 14 11.93 5.47 4.15
C TYR A 14 11.13 5.98 2.94
N PHE A 15 9.83 5.68 2.87
CA PHE A 15 8.98 6.13 1.76
C PHE A 15 8.74 7.65 1.73
N ARG A 16 8.83 8.34 2.89
CA ARG A 16 8.72 9.81 2.97
C ARG A 16 9.90 10.56 2.34
N GLN A 17 11.02 9.89 2.10
CA GLN A 17 12.21 10.53 1.50
C GLN A 17 12.12 10.66 -0.02
N TYR A 18 11.16 9.96 -0.66
CA TYR A 18 10.95 10.06 -2.09
C TYR A 18 10.23 11.36 -2.42
N GLU A 19 10.75 12.10 -3.42
CA GLU A 19 10.10 13.30 -3.95
C GLU A 19 8.69 13.02 -4.47
N LYS A 20 8.48 11.81 -5.04
CA LYS A 20 7.19 11.33 -5.51
C LYS A 20 6.89 9.95 -4.95
N LEU A 21 5.72 9.81 -4.33
CA LEU A 21 5.22 8.55 -3.81
C LEU A 21 3.92 8.16 -4.53
N SER A 22 3.85 6.93 -5.02
CA SER A 22 2.67 6.35 -5.67
C SER A 22 2.66 4.83 -5.47
N GLY A 23 1.49 4.20 -5.55
CA GLY A 23 1.36 2.76 -5.38
C GLY A 23 0.13 2.18 -6.07
N MET A 24 0.06 0.86 -6.15
CA MET A 24 -1.02 0.10 -6.77
C MET A 24 -1.36 -1.12 -5.92
N THR A 25 -2.66 -1.36 -5.67
CA THR A 25 -3.15 -2.59 -5.05
C THR A 25 -4.62 -2.79 -5.37
N GLY A 26 -5.05 -4.04 -5.49
CA GLY A 26 -6.45 -4.39 -5.79
C GLY A 26 -7.41 -4.23 -4.61
N THR A 27 -6.92 -3.88 -3.42
CA THR A 27 -7.71 -3.82 -2.17
C THR A 27 -7.56 -2.50 -1.41
N ALA A 28 -7.07 -1.44 -2.07
CA ALA A 28 -6.75 -0.16 -1.43
C ALA A 28 -7.95 0.50 -0.73
N ILE A 29 -9.16 0.27 -1.26
CA ILE A 29 -10.42 0.84 -0.78
C ILE A 29 -10.70 0.49 0.70
N LEU A 30 -10.25 -0.67 1.18
CA LEU A 30 -10.47 -1.05 2.57
C LEU A 30 -9.62 -0.22 3.55
N ASN A 31 -8.54 0.41 3.08
CA ASN A 31 -7.54 1.08 3.91
C ASN A 31 -7.40 2.57 3.57
N LEU A 32 -8.45 3.22 3.04
CA LEU A 32 -8.45 4.63 2.61
C LEU A 32 -7.88 5.59 3.66
N GLY A 33 -8.25 5.42 4.93
CA GLY A 33 -7.77 6.29 6.01
C GLY A 33 -6.27 6.22 6.23
N ILE A 34 -5.65 5.05 6.06
CA ILE A 34 -4.20 4.87 6.22
C ILE A 34 -3.46 5.55 5.07
N TYR A 35 -3.94 5.39 3.83
CA TYR A 35 -3.35 6.03 2.66
C TYR A 35 -3.49 7.55 2.70
N GLY A 36 -4.64 8.07 3.15
CA GLY A 36 -4.84 9.50 3.36
C GLY A 36 -3.86 10.10 4.38
N ASN A 37 -3.58 9.39 5.48
CA ASN A 37 -2.62 9.83 6.50
C ASN A 37 -1.17 9.94 5.99
N ILE A 38 -0.84 9.31 4.87
CA ILE A 38 0.46 9.42 4.20
C ILE A 38 0.40 10.24 2.90
N GLY A 39 -0.69 10.99 2.68
CA GLY A 39 -0.83 11.90 1.54
C GLY A 39 -1.10 11.21 0.20
N LEU A 40 -1.50 9.93 0.22
CA LEU A 40 -1.86 9.18 -0.98
C LEU A 40 -3.38 9.13 -1.16
N SER A 41 -3.83 9.53 -2.34
CA SER A 41 -5.20 9.32 -2.78
C SER A 41 -5.34 7.94 -3.42
N VAL A 42 -6.46 7.28 -3.18
CA VAL A 42 -6.79 5.97 -3.77
C VAL A 42 -7.86 6.18 -4.83
N LEU A 43 -7.64 5.63 -6.01
CA LEU A 43 -8.59 5.62 -7.11
C LEU A 43 -8.90 4.17 -7.49
N GLU A 44 -10.19 3.85 -7.64
CA GLU A 44 -10.62 2.55 -8.17
C GLU A 44 -10.53 2.56 -9.69
N ILE A 45 -9.78 1.62 -10.25
CA ILE A 45 -9.66 1.43 -11.70
C ILE A 45 -10.57 0.27 -12.10
N PRO A 46 -11.51 0.46 -13.05
CA PRO A 46 -12.38 -0.61 -13.49
C PRO A 46 -11.58 -1.74 -14.17
N PRO A 47 -12.00 -3.00 -14.01
CA PRO A 47 -11.34 -4.12 -14.67
C PRO A 47 -11.60 -4.07 -16.18
N ASN A 48 -10.65 -4.61 -16.95
CA ASN A 48 -10.79 -4.70 -18.41
C ASN A 48 -11.93 -5.64 -18.84
N GLN A 49 -12.31 -6.60 -17.99
CA GLN A 49 -13.36 -7.58 -18.25
C GLN A 49 -14.23 -7.81 -17.00
N PRO A 50 -15.49 -8.25 -17.16
CA PRO A 50 -16.36 -8.57 -16.03
C PRO A 50 -15.77 -9.63 -15.09
N MET A 51 -15.86 -9.42 -13.78
CA MET A 51 -15.40 -10.39 -12.78
C MET A 51 -16.38 -11.57 -12.70
N ILE A 52 -15.91 -12.78 -12.99
CA ILE A 52 -16.74 -14.01 -12.96
C ILE A 52 -16.47 -14.90 -11.74
N ARG A 53 -15.50 -14.53 -10.89
CA ARG A 53 -15.11 -15.31 -9.72
C ARG A 53 -16.21 -15.22 -8.65
N LYS A 54 -16.78 -16.36 -8.27
CA LYS A 54 -17.68 -16.46 -7.11
C LYS A 54 -16.84 -16.51 -5.83
N ILE A 55 -17.10 -15.59 -4.91
CA ILE A 55 -16.60 -15.69 -3.54
C ILE A 55 -17.50 -16.69 -2.82
N ILE A 56 -16.92 -17.77 -2.28
CA ILE A 56 -17.65 -18.70 -1.42
C ILE A 56 -17.68 -18.06 -0.03
N THR A 57 -18.87 -17.68 0.42
CA THR A 57 -19.09 -17.29 1.81
C THR A 57 -19.24 -18.57 2.63
N ILE A 58 -18.24 -18.84 3.47
CA ILE A 58 -18.28 -19.87 4.51
C ILE A 58 -19.05 -19.37 5.73
#